data_AF-A0AAJ7LMV9-F1
#
_entry.id   AF-A0AAJ7LMV9-F1
#
_cell.length_a   1.000
_cell.length_b   1.000
_cell.length_c   1.000
_cell.angle_alpha   90.00
_cell.angle_beta   90.00
_cell.angle_gamma   90.00
#
_symmetry.space_group_name_H-M   'P 1'
#
loop_
_entity.id
_entity.type
_entity.pdbx_description
1 polymer ?
#
loop_
_entity_poly.entity_id
_entity_poly.type
_entity_poly.pdbx_seq_one_letter_code
_entity_poly.pdbx_strand_id
1 'polypeptide(L)'
;CGKKSVFLFVCLRSDNKVTVHFINRDGEKITVKGSPGDSLLDIVINEDLDFDGFGACEGTLACSTCHLIFDEDVYKKLGPVTDEEMDMLDLAYGLTDTSRLGCQICLTKSLEGMVARVPESLADIRQSKDESA
;
A
#
# COMPACT_ATOMS: atom_id res chain seq x y z
N CYS A 1 -37.69 0.19 -2.14
CA CYS A 1 -37.11 -0.50 -0.97
C CYS A 1 -35.99 -1.42 -1.47
N GLY A 2 -34.77 -0.90 -1.58
CA GLY A 2 -33.63 -1.66 -2.10
C GLY A 2 -32.39 -1.15 -1.38
N LYS A 3 -32.01 -1.85 -0.31
CA LYS A 3 -30.80 -1.52 0.45
C LYS A 3 -29.61 -1.99 -0.37
N LYS A 4 -29.05 -1.07 -1.16
CA LYS A 4 -27.81 -1.29 -1.89
C LYS A 4 -26.69 -1.51 -0.87
N SER A 5 -26.00 -2.63 -1.08
CA SER A 5 -24.73 -3.06 -0.50
C SER A 5 -24.02 -1.97 0.31
N VAL A 6 -24.14 -2.07 1.63
CA VAL A 6 -23.24 -1.35 2.51
C VAL A 6 -21.99 -2.22 2.58
N PHE A 7 -20.88 -1.73 2.02
CA PHE A 7 -19.51 -2.22 2.20
C PHE A 7 -19.12 -2.00 3.67
N LEU A 8 -19.88 -2.62 4.57
CA LEU A 8 -19.76 -2.51 6.01
C LEU A 8 -19.42 -3.90 6.52
N PHE A 9 -18.19 -4.33 6.22
CA PHE A 9 -17.57 -5.37 7.00
C PHE A 9 -17.07 -4.73 8.29
N VAL A 10 -17.99 -4.59 9.24
CA VAL A 10 -17.66 -4.43 10.66
C VAL A 10 -16.69 -5.55 11.00
N CYS A 11 -15.42 -5.20 11.17
CA CYS A 11 -14.35 -6.10 11.55
C CYS A 11 -14.57 -6.49 13.02
N LEU A 12 -15.38 -7.53 13.22
CA LEU A 12 -15.58 -8.19 14.51
C LEU A 12 -14.21 -8.75 14.96
N ARG A 13 -13.69 -8.14 16.02
CA ARG A 13 -12.52 -8.55 16.81
C ARG A 13 -12.34 -10.06 16.86
N SER A 14 -11.24 -10.56 16.29
CA SER A 14 -10.73 -11.89 16.55
C SER A 14 -9.21 -11.90 16.31
N ASP A 15 -8.49 -12.62 17.16
CA ASP A 15 -7.02 -12.66 17.39
C ASP A 15 -6.16 -13.13 16.19
N ASN A 16 -6.55 -12.83 14.95
CA ASN A 16 -5.88 -13.28 13.73
C ASN A 16 -5.00 -12.18 13.14
N LYS A 17 -4.05 -11.63 13.91
CA LYS A 17 -3.07 -10.71 13.34
C LYS A 17 -2.09 -11.44 12.43
N VAL A 18 -1.67 -10.79 11.34
CA VAL A 18 -0.69 -11.28 10.36
C VAL A 18 0.56 -10.42 10.44
N THR A 19 1.73 -11.05 10.49
CA THR A 19 3.01 -10.33 10.56
C THR A 19 3.39 -9.79 9.20
N VAL A 20 3.75 -8.50 9.13
CA VAL A 20 4.19 -7.82 7.91
C VAL A 20 5.51 -7.11 8.19
N HIS A 21 6.43 -7.15 7.23
CA HIS A 21 7.68 -6.43 7.29
C HIS A 21 7.71 -5.31 6.26
N PHE A 22 8.04 -4.11 6.69
CA PHE A 22 8.34 -2.99 5.81
C PHE A 22 9.84 -2.73 5.81
N ILE A 23 10.42 -2.48 4.64
CA ILE A 23 11.77 -1.94 4.51
C ILE A 23 11.62 -0.47 4.16
N ASN A 24 12.09 0.41 5.04
CA ASN A 24 12.03 1.85 4.83
C ASN A 24 13.09 2.32 3.81
N ARG A 25 13.14 3.63 3.55
CA ARG A 25 14.10 4.24 2.62
C ARG A 25 15.55 4.07 3.04
N ASP A 26 15.82 4.05 4.35
CA ASP A 26 17.15 3.84 4.92
C ASP A 26 17.59 2.36 4.91
N GLY A 27 16.71 1.46 4.46
CA GLY A 27 16.94 0.02 4.44
C GLY A 27 16.68 -0.68 5.78
N GLU A 28 16.13 0.03 6.77
CA GLU A 28 15.72 -0.54 8.04
C GLU A 28 14.45 -1.40 7.87
N LYS A 29 14.50 -2.60 8.46
CA LYS A 29 13.37 -3.52 8.46
C LYS A 29 12.50 -3.30 9.71
N ILE A 30 11.30 -2.79 9.50
CA ILE A 30 10.29 -2.58 10.54
C ILE A 30 9.28 -3.72 10.48
N THR A 31 8.94 -4.30 11.64
CA THR A 31 8.01 -5.43 11.73
C THR A 31 6.77 -5.03 12.51
N VAL A 32 5.61 -5.16 11.89
CA VAL A 32 4.30 -4.80 12.46
C VAL A 32 3.30 -5.92 12.27
N LYS A 33 2.14 -5.79 12.92
CA LYS A 33 1.07 -6.79 12.85
C LYS A 33 -0.25 -6.16 12.43
N GLY A 34 -0.70 -6.47 11.22
CA GLY A 34 -1.98 -6.02 10.67
C GLY A 34 -3.10 -7.06 10.83
N SER A 35 -4.34 -6.63 10.66
CA SER A 35 -5.48 -7.54 10.61
C SER A 35 -5.78 -7.93 9.16
N PRO A 36 -6.15 -9.19 8.85
CA PRO A 36 -6.66 -9.56 7.55
C PRO A 36 -7.84 -8.65 7.16
N GLY A 37 -7.77 -8.10 5.95
CA GLY A 37 -8.71 -7.10 5.44
C GLY A 37 -8.20 -5.66 5.51
N ASP A 38 -7.24 -5.34 6.38
CA ASP A 38 -6.59 -4.03 6.40
C ASP A 38 -5.77 -3.85 5.11
N SER A 39 -5.80 -2.66 4.50
CA SER A 39 -4.86 -2.35 3.42
C SER A 39 -3.45 -2.15 3.97
N LEU A 40 -2.42 -2.25 3.13
CA LEU A 40 -1.07 -1.92 3.60
C LEU A 40 -0.91 -0.46 4.01
N LEU A 41 -1.71 0.43 3.42
CA LEU A 41 -1.81 1.82 3.87
C LEU A 41 -2.38 1.90 5.28
N ASP A 42 -3.48 1.20 5.56
CA ASP A 42 -4.09 1.20 6.90
C ASP A 42 -3.10 0.71 7.96
N ILE A 43 -2.29 -0.30 7.64
CA ILE A 43 -1.29 -0.83 8.58
C ILE A 43 -0.20 0.21 8.87
N VAL A 44 0.29 0.91 7.84
CA VAL A 44 1.28 1.99 8.01
C VAL A 44 0.73 3.10 8.91
N ILE A 45 -0.52 3.51 8.70
CA ILE A 45 -1.17 4.56 9.50
C ILE A 45 -1.46 4.08 10.93
N ASN A 46 -2.06 2.88 11.09
CA ASN A 46 -2.50 2.37 12.39
C ASN A 46 -1.34 2.03 13.33
N GLU A 47 -0.16 1.72 12.77
CA GLU A 47 1.05 1.41 13.55
C GLU A 47 2.02 2.61 13.59
N ASP A 48 1.56 3.80 13.17
CA ASP A 48 2.31 5.07 13.19
C ASP A 48 3.72 4.96 12.54
N LEU A 49 3.80 4.28 11.39
CA LEU A 49 5.05 4.15 10.65
C LEU A 49 5.37 5.44 9.90
N ASP A 50 6.50 6.06 10.25
CA ASP A 50 6.93 7.34 9.69
C ASP A 50 7.58 7.16 8.29
N PHE A 51 6.73 7.00 7.28
CA PHE A 51 7.10 7.03 5.88
C PHE A 51 6.68 8.37 5.28
N ASP A 52 7.59 9.35 5.28
CA ASP A 52 7.31 10.71 4.84
C ASP A 52 6.62 10.77 3.46
N GLY A 53 5.45 11.40 3.40
CA GLY A 53 4.63 11.51 2.17
C GLY A 53 3.89 10.24 1.72
N PHE A 54 3.97 9.14 2.48
CA PHE A 54 3.28 7.89 2.13
C PHE A 54 1.76 8.02 2.27
N GLY A 55 1.03 7.61 1.22
CA GLY A 55 -0.43 7.57 1.25
C GLY A 55 -1.14 8.93 1.23
N ALA A 56 -0.60 9.92 0.50
CA ALA A 56 -1.06 11.31 0.50
C ALA A 56 -2.54 11.50 0.10
N CYS A 57 -3.10 10.60 -0.72
CA CYS A 57 -4.52 10.63 -1.11
C CYS A 57 -5.44 9.79 -0.21
N GLU A 58 -4.92 9.23 0.89
CA GLU A 58 -5.68 8.41 1.83
C GLU A 58 -6.37 7.18 1.16
N GLY A 59 -5.72 6.62 0.14
CA GLY A 59 -6.21 5.41 -0.54
C GLY A 59 -7.31 5.63 -1.58
N THR A 60 -7.57 6.88 -1.98
CA THR A 60 -8.59 7.22 -2.99
C THR A 60 -8.17 6.97 -4.45
N LEU A 61 -7.06 6.24 -4.68
CA LEU A 61 -6.51 5.94 -6.01
C LEU A 61 -6.27 7.23 -6.82
N ALA A 62 -5.83 8.26 -6.12
CA ALA A 62 -5.62 9.58 -6.70
C ALA A 62 -4.17 10.06 -6.53
N CYS A 63 -3.21 9.18 -6.19
CA CYS A 63 -1.77 9.42 -6.15
C CYS A 63 -0.99 8.10 -6.26
N SER A 64 0.33 8.19 -6.44
CA SER A 64 1.25 7.04 -6.44
C SER A 64 2.11 6.93 -5.16
N THR A 65 1.88 7.77 -4.14
CA THR A 65 2.76 7.83 -2.96
C THR A 65 2.60 6.67 -1.97
N CYS A 66 1.66 5.75 -2.21
CA CYS A 66 1.56 4.48 -1.50
C CYS A 66 2.28 3.33 -2.23
N HIS A 67 3.14 3.65 -3.21
CA HIS A 67 3.91 2.68 -3.97
C HIS A 67 4.80 1.83 -3.05
N LEU A 68 4.69 0.52 -3.21
CA LEU A 68 5.50 -0.49 -2.54
C LEU A 68 6.05 -1.49 -3.57
N ILE A 69 7.23 -2.02 -3.29
CA ILE A 69 7.90 -3.03 -4.10
C ILE A 69 7.92 -4.35 -3.32
N PHE A 70 7.59 -5.45 -3.99
CA PHE A 70 7.48 -6.76 -3.37
C PHE A 70 8.48 -7.76 -3.97
N ASP A 71 8.84 -8.79 -3.21
CA ASP A 71 9.51 -9.95 -3.77
C ASP A 71 8.57 -10.69 -4.74
N GLU A 72 9.12 -11.33 -5.77
CA GLU A 72 8.33 -12.01 -6.80
C GLU A 72 7.32 -13.02 -6.24
N ASP A 73 7.71 -13.77 -5.21
CA ASP A 73 6.88 -14.81 -4.60
C ASP A 73 5.69 -14.21 -3.83
N VAL A 74 5.86 -13.00 -3.29
CA VAL A 74 4.77 -12.25 -2.66
C VAL A 74 3.90 -11.63 -3.74
N TYR A 75 4.50 -10.98 -4.74
CA TYR A 75 3.80 -10.33 -5.83
C TYR A 75 2.82 -11.28 -6.55
N LYS A 76 3.25 -12.51 -6.84
CA LYS A 76 2.41 -13.56 -7.46
C LYS A 76 1.15 -13.91 -6.63
N LYS A 77 1.14 -13.60 -5.33
CA LYS A 77 -0.01 -13.82 -4.42
C LYS A 77 -0.96 -12.62 -4.34
N LEU A 78 -0.57 -11.44 -4.82
CA LEU A 78 -1.34 -10.19 -4.70
C LEU A 78 -2.49 -10.08 -5.71
N GLY A 79 -2.61 -11.04 -6.62
CA GLY A 79 -3.60 -11.01 -7.69
C GLY A 79 -3.26 -10.02 -8.80
N PRO A 80 -4.13 -9.90 -9.82
CA PRO A 80 -3.90 -9.01 -10.95
C PRO A 80 -3.94 -7.54 -10.51
N VAL A 81 -3.14 -6.73 -11.19
CA VAL A 81 -3.22 -5.27 -11.13
C VAL A 81 -4.40 -4.80 -12.00
N THR A 82 -5.10 -3.75 -11.58
CA THR A 82 -6.18 -3.16 -12.38
C THR A 82 -5.63 -2.09 -13.32
N ASP A 83 -6.35 -1.77 -14.40
CA ASP A 83 -5.94 -0.71 -15.34
C ASP A 83 -5.82 0.65 -14.63
N GLU A 84 -6.77 0.98 -13.74
CA GLU A 84 -6.73 2.22 -12.95
C GLU A 84 -5.52 2.28 -12.02
N GLU A 85 -5.15 1.15 -11.38
CA GLU A 85 -3.95 1.07 -10.54
C GLU A 85 -2.69 1.26 -11.39
N MET A 86 -2.64 0.66 -12.59
CA MET A 86 -1.51 0.81 -13.52
C MET A 86 -1.35 2.26 -13.99
N ASP A 87 -2.44 2.95 -14.32
CA ASP A 87 -2.40 4.36 -14.73
C ASP A 87 -1.74 5.24 -13.67
N MET A 88 -1.93 4.93 -12.38
CA MET A 88 -1.27 5.63 -11.28
C MET A 88 0.16 5.14 -11.03
N LEU A 89 0.43 3.83 -11.18
CA LEU A 89 1.78 3.28 -11.05
C LEU A 89 2.74 3.81 -12.12
N ASP A 90 2.27 4.14 -13.32
CA ASP A 90 3.06 4.78 -14.37
C ASP A 90 3.60 6.16 -13.97
N LEU A 91 2.99 6.79 -12.96
CA LEU A 91 3.43 8.05 -12.37
C LEU A 91 4.39 7.84 -11.18
N ALA A 92 4.64 6.60 -10.75
CA ALA A 92 5.46 6.28 -9.60
C ALA A 92 6.96 6.36 -9.93
N TYR A 93 7.74 6.97 -9.04
CA TYR A 93 9.19 6.95 -9.15
C TYR A 93 9.74 5.55 -8.86
N GLY A 94 10.67 5.07 -9.69
CA GLY A 94 11.31 3.78 -9.48
C GLY A 94 10.35 2.59 -9.64
N LEU A 95 9.41 2.67 -10.58
CA LEU A 95 8.52 1.57 -10.95
C LEU A 95 9.32 0.31 -11.33
N THR A 96 8.82 -0.85 -10.91
CA THR A 96 9.41 -2.18 -11.13
C THR A 96 8.30 -3.17 -11.49
N ASP A 97 8.67 -4.35 -12.00
CA ASP A 97 7.71 -5.39 -12.39
C ASP A 97 6.90 -5.95 -11.21
N THR A 98 7.37 -5.75 -9.97
CA THR A 98 6.72 -6.20 -8.74
C THR A 98 6.17 -5.05 -7.89
N SER A 99 6.00 -3.87 -8.51
CA SER A 99 5.41 -2.70 -7.87
C SER A 99 3.90 -2.81 -7.76
N ARG A 100 3.34 -2.39 -6.62
CA ARG A 100 1.89 -2.21 -6.41
C ARG A 100 1.60 -0.96 -5.59
N LEU A 101 0.37 -0.47 -5.65
CA LEU A 101 -0.10 0.57 -4.73
C LEU A 101 -0.57 -0.11 -3.43
N GLY A 102 0.11 0.17 -2.32
CA GLY A 102 -0.17 -0.44 -1.02
C GLY A 102 -1.61 -0.23 -0.53
N CYS A 103 -2.28 0.85 -0.95
CA CYS A 103 -3.69 1.08 -0.63
C CYS A 103 -4.66 0.12 -1.35
N GLN A 104 -4.23 -0.54 -2.44
CA GLN A 104 -5.03 -1.52 -3.17
C GLN A 104 -4.76 -2.96 -2.70
N ILE A 105 -3.77 -3.16 -1.83
CA ILE A 105 -3.39 -4.48 -1.33
C ILE A 105 -3.99 -4.71 0.05
N CYS A 106 -4.99 -5.58 0.13
CA CYS A 106 -5.55 -6.03 1.40
C CYS A 106 -4.73 -7.18 1.99
N LEU A 107 -4.47 -7.11 3.29
CA LEU A 107 -3.76 -8.15 4.01
C LEU A 107 -4.59 -9.43 4.06
N THR A 108 -3.95 -10.56 3.78
CA THR A 108 -4.55 -11.89 3.87
C THR A 108 -3.61 -12.81 4.64
N LYS A 109 -4.14 -13.92 5.16
CA LYS A 109 -3.31 -14.89 5.91
C LYS A 109 -2.18 -15.51 5.07
N SER A 110 -2.31 -15.54 3.75
CA SER A 110 -1.26 -16.06 2.85
C SER A 110 -0.05 -15.11 2.69
N LEU A 111 -0.16 -13.90 3.23
CA LEU A 111 0.88 -12.88 3.24
C LEU A 111 1.65 -12.82 4.58
N GLU A 112 1.49 -13.83 5.44
CA GLU A 112 2.27 -13.94 6.68
C GLU A 112 3.78 -13.86 6.42
N GLY A 113 4.43 -12.92 7.10
CA GLY A 113 5.87 -12.70 7.00
C GLY A 113 6.32 -12.06 5.69
N MET A 114 5.40 -11.48 4.89
CA MET A 114 5.79 -10.80 3.66
C MET A 114 6.67 -9.58 3.92
N VAL A 115 7.46 -9.22 2.91
CA VAL A 115 8.30 -8.02 2.91
C VAL A 115 7.79 -7.07 1.83
N ALA A 116 7.52 -5.83 2.23
CA ALA A 116 7.19 -4.73 1.34
C ALA A 116 8.26 -3.64 1.48
N ARG A 117 8.85 -3.22 0.38
CA ARG A 117 9.89 -2.18 0.36
C ARG A 117 9.28 -0.85 -0.06
N VAL A 118 9.56 0.19 0.71
CA VAL A 118 9.28 1.58 0.35
C VAL A 118 10.40 2.04 -0.61
N PRO A 119 10.07 2.56 -1.81
CA PRO A 119 11.07 3.09 -2.74
C PRO A 119 11.76 4.34 -2.17
N GLU A 120 12.93 4.68 -2.72
CA GLU A 120 13.76 5.81 -2.24
C GLU A 120 13.06 7.16 -2.35
N SER A 121 12.15 7.32 -3.31
CA SER A 121 11.33 8.52 -3.45
C SER A 121 9.86 8.14 -3.65
N LEU A 122 8.98 8.84 -2.94
CA LEU A 122 7.53 8.77 -3.11
C LEU A 122 6.98 9.96 -3.90
N ALA A 123 7.83 10.59 -4.73
CA ALA A 123 7.43 11.74 -5.53
C ALA A 123 6.30 11.37 -6.49
N ASP A 124 5.17 12.07 -6.36
CA ASP A 124 4.10 12.07 -7.33
C ASP A 124 4.43 13.15 -8.38
N ILE A 125 4.58 12.75 -9.64
CA ILE A 125 5.01 13.65 -10.73
C ILE A 125 4.07 14.87 -10.88
N ARG A 126 2.84 14.82 -10.35
CA ARG A 126 1.92 15.97 -10.35
C ARG A 126 2.36 17.12 -9.43
N GLN A 127 3.31 16.92 -8.54
CA GLN A 127 3.84 17.98 -7.66
C GLN A 127 4.97 18.83 -8.28
N SER A 128 5.39 18.57 -9.53
CA SER A 128 6.26 19.51 -10.24
C SER A 128 5.44 20.49 -11.09
N LYS A 129 4.95 21.58 -10.47
CA LYS A 129 4.79 22.94 -11.06
C LYS A 129 4.04 23.85 -10.08
N ASP A 130 4.74 24.28 -9.04
CA ASP A 130 4.49 25.58 -8.40
C ASP A 130 5.85 26.24 -8.13
N GLU A 131 6.55 26.58 -9.22
CA GLU A 131 7.56 27.65 -9.20
C GLU A 131 7.91 28.00 -10.65
N SER A 132 7.12 28.88 -11.27
CA SER A 132 7.55 29.76 -12.37
C SER A 132 6.45 30.77 -12.71
N ALA A 133 6.79 32.03 -12.44
CA ALA A 133 6.16 33.31 -12.84
C ALA A 133 5.07 33.89 -11.92
#